data_AF-A0A830DZ87-F1
#
_entry.id   AF-A0A830DZ87-F1
#
_cell.length_a   1.000
_cell.length_b   1.000
_cell.length_c   1.000
_cell.angle_alpha   90.00
_cell.angle_beta   90.00
_cell.angle_gamma   90.00
#
_symmetry.space_group_name_H-M   'P 1'
#
loop_
_entity.id
_entity.type
_entity.pdbx_description
1 polymer ?
#
loop_
_entity_poly.entity_id
_entity_poly.type
_entity_poly.pdbx_seq_one_letter_code
_entity_poly.pdbx_strand_id
1 'polypeptide(L)'
;MHGLTVSINDPLIIYPLIIIIALIISLVLAFAALRIRVITRDAVIPSTLVGFMILLGGPSSILPFIVFLGSSSALTKIGIEKKEELGAAEDVKGRNWKQVLAVGLVPSTLALLAGAAYFNRDMLIYQVLITASVTGIAYSNADTWASELGVLSRSKPRLIVRPWVTVDPGVSGGVTLLGELSSFLGSSTIALTYLGVQYLLRFLGFINTVNPWLVAIVLILGYLGEVLDSVFGALFQPKYRCPRCGIMTDRNVHVCGERTVRVMGSYDLENEDVNLLVSAITAAVSLAVLLLIFSSRAIITGFIS
;
A
#
# COMPACT_ATOMS: atom_id res chain seq x y z
N MET A 1 3.51 -53.29 -12.38
CA MET A 1 4.01 -51.90 -12.56
C MET A 1 2.84 -51.05 -13.04
N HIS A 2 2.06 -50.48 -12.12
CA HIS A 2 1.02 -49.52 -12.48
C HIS A 2 1.70 -48.17 -12.71
N GLY A 3 1.83 -47.79 -13.98
CA GLY A 3 2.27 -46.46 -14.35
C GLY A 3 1.22 -45.47 -13.85
N LEU A 4 1.54 -44.75 -12.77
CA LEU A 4 0.85 -43.53 -12.39
C LEU A 4 1.08 -42.55 -13.55
N THR A 5 0.14 -42.48 -14.49
CA THR A 5 0.08 -41.39 -15.46
C THR A 5 -0.39 -40.15 -14.71
N VAL A 6 0.57 -39.55 -14.03
CA VAL A 6 0.44 -38.26 -13.39
C VAL A 6 0.14 -37.24 -14.48
N SER A 7 -1.10 -36.79 -14.55
CA SER A 7 -1.50 -35.71 -15.45
C SER A 7 -0.95 -34.39 -14.91
N ILE A 8 -0.37 -33.57 -15.79
CA ILE A 8 0.11 -32.21 -15.45
C ILE A 8 -1.04 -31.33 -14.90
N ASN A 9 -2.29 -31.73 -15.15
CA ASN A 9 -3.49 -31.05 -14.67
C ASN A 9 -3.97 -31.50 -13.28
N ASP A 10 -3.22 -32.35 -12.59
CA ASP A 10 -3.56 -32.77 -11.23
C ASP A 10 -3.35 -31.59 -10.24
N PRO A 11 -4.39 -31.17 -9.49
CA PRO A 11 -4.27 -30.17 -8.42
C PRO A 11 -3.12 -30.44 -7.45
N LEU A 12 -2.81 -31.71 -7.19
CA LEU A 12 -1.71 -32.14 -6.31
C LEU A 12 -0.32 -31.73 -6.83
N ILE A 13 -0.21 -31.34 -8.11
CA ILE A 13 1.05 -30.95 -8.76
C ILE A 13 1.05 -29.49 -9.17
N ILE A 14 -0.09 -28.99 -9.64
CA ILE A 14 -0.22 -27.58 -10.00
C ILE A 14 0.02 -26.68 -8.79
N TYR A 15 -0.52 -27.01 -7.61
CA TYR A 15 -0.41 -26.13 -6.45
C TYR A 15 1.02 -25.99 -5.90
N PRO A 16 1.77 -27.10 -5.66
CA PRO A 16 3.18 -26.98 -5.30
C PRO A 16 3.99 -26.23 -6.36
N LEU A 17 3.69 -26.45 -7.65
CA LEU A 17 4.38 -25.76 -8.74
C LEU A 17 4.14 -24.24 -8.72
N ILE A 18 2.89 -23.78 -8.54
CA ILE A 18 2.56 -22.35 -8.42
C ILE A 18 3.29 -21.73 -7.23
N ILE A 19 3.32 -22.41 -6.08
CA ILE A 19 4.01 -21.94 -4.87
C ILE A 19 5.52 -21.81 -5.13
N ILE A 20 6.14 -22.83 -5.73
CA ILE A 20 7.58 -22.81 -6.04
C ILE A 20 7.90 -21.70 -7.05
N ILE A 21 7.11 -21.56 -8.11
CA ILE A 21 7.29 -20.50 -9.12
C ILE A 21 7.12 -19.12 -8.49
N ALA A 22 6.08 -18.91 -7.68
CA ALA A 22 5.85 -17.64 -6.99
C ALA A 22 7.02 -17.29 -6.07
N LEU A 23 7.57 -18.27 -5.35
CA LEU A 23 8.73 -18.07 -4.49
C LEU A 23 9.97 -17.68 -5.30
N ILE A 24 10.27 -18.41 -6.37
CA ILE A 24 11.41 -18.11 -7.26
C ILE A 24 11.27 -16.71 -7.87
N ILE A 25 10.11 -16.38 -8.41
CA ILE A 25 9.85 -15.05 -9.00
C ILE A 25 9.99 -13.97 -7.93
N SER A 26 9.42 -14.14 -6.74
CA SER A 26 9.53 -13.16 -5.66
C SER A 26 10.98 -12.92 -5.23
N LEU A 27 11.81 -13.97 -5.18
CA LEU A 27 13.22 -13.87 -4.84
C LEU A 27 14.01 -13.12 -5.92
N VAL A 28 13.73 -13.43 -7.19
CA VAL A 28 14.34 -12.74 -8.34
C VAL A 28 13.96 -11.26 -8.35
N LEU A 29 12.69 -10.93 -8.12
CA LEU A 29 12.22 -9.54 -8.04
C LEU A 29 12.80 -8.79 -6.85
N ALA A 30 12.87 -9.40 -5.67
CA ALA A 30 13.49 -8.80 -4.49
C ALA A 30 14.99 -8.55 -4.71
N PHE A 31 15.70 -9.50 -5.33
CA PHE A 31 17.10 -9.32 -5.70
C PHE A 31 17.27 -8.22 -6.73
N ALA A 32 16.43 -8.16 -7.77
CA ALA A 32 16.44 -7.09 -8.75
C ALA A 32 16.21 -5.73 -8.08
N ALA A 33 15.20 -5.62 -7.20
CA ALA A 33 14.88 -4.41 -6.43
C ALA A 33 16.06 -3.93 -5.58
N LEU A 34 16.81 -4.86 -4.96
CA LEU A 34 18.04 -4.54 -4.24
C LEU A 34 19.12 -3.97 -5.18
N ARG A 35 19.29 -4.57 -6.37
CA ARG A 35 20.31 -4.15 -7.35
C ARG A 35 20.03 -2.75 -7.91
N ILE A 36 18.76 -2.40 -8.10
CA ILE A 36 18.35 -1.06 -8.52
C ILE A 36 18.12 -0.07 -7.36
N ARG A 37 18.49 -0.46 -6.12
CA ARG A 37 18.38 0.34 -4.88
C ARG A 37 16.98 0.84 -4.54
N VAL A 38 15.94 0.06 -4.89
CA VAL A 38 14.56 0.33 -4.44
C VAL A 38 14.36 -0.11 -2.98
N ILE A 39 15.07 -1.15 -2.56
CA ILE A 39 15.04 -1.66 -1.18
C ILE A 39 16.46 -1.78 -0.62
N THR A 40 16.57 -1.81 0.71
CA THR A 40 17.82 -2.07 1.42
C THR A 40 18.12 -3.57 1.54
N ARG A 41 19.33 -3.93 2.01
CA ARG A 41 19.76 -5.34 2.15
C ARG A 41 18.93 -6.12 3.18
N ASP A 42 18.59 -5.48 4.29
CA ASP A 42 17.73 -6.00 5.35
C ASP A 42 16.28 -6.22 4.89
N ALA A 43 15.84 -5.52 3.84
CA ALA A 43 14.50 -5.63 3.30
C ALA A 43 14.30 -6.79 2.30
N VAL A 44 15.35 -7.53 1.90
CA VAL A 44 15.26 -8.60 0.89
C VAL A 44 14.30 -9.72 1.33
N ILE A 45 14.44 -10.21 2.55
CA ILE A 45 13.58 -11.29 3.09
C ILE A 45 12.12 -10.80 3.22
N PRO A 46 11.84 -9.65 3.87
CA PRO A 46 10.49 -9.06 3.89
C PRO A 46 9.89 -8.86 2.50
N SER A 47 10.66 -8.34 1.54
CA SER A 47 10.19 -8.09 0.18
C SER A 47 9.88 -9.37 -0.58
N THR A 48 10.69 -10.42 -0.37
CA THR A 48 10.44 -11.75 -0.92
C THR A 48 9.14 -12.31 -0.37
N LEU A 49 8.92 -12.21 0.95
CA LEU A 49 7.69 -12.67 1.61
C LEU A 49 6.45 -11.92 1.09
N VAL A 50 6.49 -10.58 1.09
CA VAL A 50 5.38 -9.74 0.60
C VAL A 50 5.10 -10.03 -0.88
N GLY A 51 6.14 -10.07 -1.72
CA GLY A 51 6.01 -10.37 -3.14
C GLY A 51 5.45 -11.75 -3.42
N PHE A 52 5.90 -12.77 -2.68
CA PHE A 52 5.39 -14.14 -2.76
C PHE A 52 3.88 -14.19 -2.45
N MET A 53 3.45 -13.56 -1.36
CA MET A 53 2.04 -13.52 -0.96
C MET A 53 1.17 -12.75 -1.96
N ILE A 54 1.68 -11.65 -2.53
CA ILE A 54 1.01 -10.90 -3.61
C ILE A 54 0.84 -11.75 -4.88
N LEU A 55 1.89 -12.49 -5.28
CA LEU A 55 1.87 -13.36 -6.46
C LEU A 55 0.81 -14.46 -6.32
N LEU A 56 0.61 -15.00 -5.12
CA LEU A 56 -0.41 -16.02 -4.87
C LEU A 56 -1.86 -15.47 -4.96
N GLY A 57 -2.06 -14.15 -4.85
CA GLY A 57 -3.37 -13.52 -5.11
C GLY A 57 -3.75 -13.39 -6.58
N GLY A 58 -2.79 -13.63 -7.49
CA GLY A 58 -3.01 -13.62 -8.93
C GLY A 58 -2.98 -12.21 -9.57
N PRO A 59 -3.33 -12.11 -10.87
CA PRO A 59 -3.12 -10.89 -11.67
C PRO A 59 -3.76 -9.63 -11.07
N SER A 60 -4.90 -9.81 -10.41
CA SER A 60 -5.68 -8.76 -9.74
C SER A 60 -4.92 -8.04 -8.62
N SER A 61 -3.97 -8.69 -7.93
CA SER A 61 -3.07 -8.05 -6.95
C SER A 61 -1.71 -7.71 -7.54
N ILE A 62 -1.17 -8.56 -8.42
CA ILE A 62 0.18 -8.44 -8.97
C ILE A 62 0.36 -7.11 -9.72
N LEU A 63 -0.53 -6.80 -10.66
CA LEU A 63 -0.31 -5.65 -11.54
C LEU A 63 -0.50 -4.31 -10.80
N PRO A 64 -1.53 -4.15 -9.92
CA PRO A 64 -1.59 -3.02 -9.00
C PRO A 64 -0.34 -2.86 -8.12
N PHE A 65 0.20 -3.95 -7.59
CA PHE A 65 1.42 -3.90 -6.76
C PHE A 65 2.66 -3.47 -7.57
N ILE A 66 2.81 -3.95 -8.81
CA ILE A 66 3.87 -3.50 -9.72
C ILE A 66 3.74 -2.00 -10.03
N VAL A 67 2.53 -1.52 -10.30
CA VAL A 67 2.28 -0.09 -10.55
C VAL A 67 2.58 0.74 -9.31
N PHE A 68 2.19 0.29 -8.12
CA PHE A 68 2.55 0.91 -6.86
C PHE A 68 4.07 1.04 -6.72
N LEU A 69 4.82 -0.07 -6.78
CA LEU A 69 6.27 -0.07 -6.61
C LEU A 69 6.96 0.80 -7.66
N GLY A 70 6.56 0.67 -8.93
CA GLY A 70 7.17 1.40 -10.04
C GLY A 70 6.92 2.91 -9.95
N SER A 71 5.66 3.33 -9.75
CA SER A 71 5.32 4.75 -9.67
C SER A 71 5.88 5.40 -8.40
N SER A 72 5.77 4.74 -7.25
CA SER A 72 6.36 5.21 -5.99
C SER A 72 7.87 5.40 -6.10
N SER A 73 8.59 4.42 -6.66
CA SER A 73 10.05 4.51 -6.86
C SER A 73 10.47 5.58 -7.87
N ALA A 74 9.58 5.99 -8.77
CA ALA A 74 9.83 7.11 -9.67
C ALA A 74 9.67 8.45 -8.93
N LEU A 75 8.63 8.58 -8.10
CA LEU A 75 8.37 9.81 -7.34
C LEU A 75 9.42 10.11 -6.26
N THR A 76 10.00 9.08 -5.64
CA THR A 76 11.12 9.25 -4.68
C THR A 76 12.32 9.96 -5.32
N LYS A 77 12.49 9.81 -6.65
CA LYS A 77 13.58 10.44 -7.40
C LYS A 77 13.27 11.86 -7.88
N ILE A 78 12.03 12.32 -7.78
CA ILE A 78 11.65 13.67 -8.18
C ILE A 78 12.02 14.64 -7.05
N GLY A 79 12.75 15.71 -7.39
CA GLY A 79 13.06 16.79 -6.44
C GLY A 79 13.98 16.37 -5.29
N ILE A 80 14.89 15.41 -5.53
CA ILE A 80 15.82 14.87 -4.50
C ILE A 80 16.55 16.00 -3.77
N GLU A 81 17.15 16.95 -4.48
CA GLU A 81 17.90 18.06 -3.88
C GLU A 81 17.07 18.81 -2.82
N LYS A 82 15.81 19.12 -3.15
CA LYS A 82 14.90 19.81 -2.24
C LYS A 82 14.50 18.93 -1.05
N LYS A 83 14.29 17.64 -1.27
CA LYS A 83 13.97 16.67 -0.20
C LYS A 83 15.17 16.48 0.73
N GLU A 84 16.39 16.49 0.22
CA GLU A 84 17.61 16.38 1.03
C GLU A 84 17.82 17.60 1.91
N GLU A 85 17.65 18.83 1.38
CA GLU A 85 17.70 20.07 2.16
C GLU A 85 16.70 20.07 3.33
N LEU A 86 15.50 19.53 3.09
CA LEU A 86 14.41 19.46 4.07
C LEU A 86 14.52 18.25 5.00
N GLY A 87 15.47 17.34 4.76
CA GLY A 87 15.58 16.10 5.51
C GLY A 87 14.44 15.11 5.26
N ALA A 88 13.76 15.17 4.12
CA ALA A 88 12.64 14.31 3.73
C ALA A 88 13.01 13.24 2.68
N ALA A 89 14.30 13.08 2.34
CA ALA A 89 14.78 12.16 1.29
C ALA A 89 15.12 10.73 1.79
N GLU A 90 14.35 10.18 2.73
CA GLU A 90 14.69 8.88 3.36
C GLU A 90 14.66 7.71 2.38
N ASP A 91 13.60 7.64 1.58
CA ASP A 91 13.35 6.57 0.62
C ASP A 91 14.32 6.57 -0.58
N VAL A 92 15.11 7.63 -0.77
CA VAL A 92 16.13 7.72 -1.84
C VAL A 92 17.22 6.64 -1.65
N LYS A 93 17.47 6.20 -0.42
CA LYS A 93 18.43 5.12 -0.11
C LYS A 93 17.82 3.71 -0.24
N GLY A 94 16.54 3.63 -0.59
CA GLY A 94 15.76 2.40 -0.65
C GLY A 94 14.99 2.15 0.64
N ARG A 95 13.87 1.44 0.51
CA ARG A 95 12.97 1.14 1.63
C ARG A 95 13.53 0.04 2.52
N ASN A 96 13.46 0.26 3.83
CA ASN A 96 13.96 -0.66 4.84
C ASN A 96 12.97 -1.79 5.17
N TRP A 97 13.40 -2.78 5.97
CA TRP A 97 12.55 -3.93 6.32
C TRP A 97 11.24 -3.55 7.02
N LYS A 98 11.27 -2.53 7.90
CA LYS A 98 10.09 -2.05 8.64
C LYS A 98 9.09 -1.42 7.67
N GLN A 99 9.56 -0.54 6.78
CA GLN A 99 8.70 0.11 5.78
C GLN A 99 8.05 -0.92 4.84
N VAL A 100 8.81 -1.91 4.38
CA VAL A 100 8.26 -2.96 3.51
C VAL A 100 7.15 -3.75 4.21
N LEU A 101 7.33 -4.11 5.49
CA LEU A 101 6.29 -4.82 6.25
C LEU A 101 5.10 -3.92 6.60
N ALA A 102 5.35 -2.71 7.07
CA ALA A 102 4.29 -1.76 7.44
C ALA A 102 3.30 -1.53 6.30
N VAL A 103 3.84 -1.32 5.10
CA VAL A 103 3.05 -1.02 3.91
C VAL A 103 2.54 -2.30 3.23
N GLY A 104 3.35 -3.35 3.20
CA GLY A 104 3.09 -4.54 2.38
C GLY A 104 2.38 -5.70 3.10
N LEU A 105 2.52 -5.85 4.42
CA LEU A 105 2.11 -7.08 5.12
C LEU A 105 0.60 -7.33 5.05
N VAL A 106 -0.22 -6.33 5.38
CA VAL A 106 -1.69 -6.45 5.35
C VAL A 106 -2.21 -6.74 3.95
N PRO A 107 -1.92 -5.93 2.90
CA PRO A 107 -2.44 -6.21 1.56
C PRO A 107 -1.93 -7.55 1.01
N SER A 108 -0.68 -7.93 1.27
CA SER A 108 -0.14 -9.21 0.80
C SER A 108 -0.75 -10.41 1.51
N THR A 109 -1.02 -10.32 2.81
CA THR A 109 -1.76 -11.36 3.55
C THR A 109 -3.16 -11.55 2.97
N LEU A 110 -3.89 -10.47 2.67
CA LEU A 110 -5.20 -10.56 2.02
C LEU A 110 -5.10 -11.17 0.61
N ALA A 111 -4.05 -10.88 -0.15
CA ALA A 111 -3.81 -11.50 -1.46
C ALA A 111 -3.57 -13.01 -1.35
N LEU A 112 -2.77 -13.44 -0.36
CA LEU A 112 -2.54 -14.85 -0.07
C LEU A 112 -3.86 -15.57 0.27
N LEU A 113 -4.66 -14.98 1.16
CA LEU A 113 -5.96 -15.53 1.54
C LEU A 113 -6.94 -15.57 0.35
N ALA A 114 -6.90 -14.55 -0.52
CA ALA A 114 -7.66 -14.56 -1.77
C ALA A 114 -7.23 -15.75 -2.65
N GLY A 115 -5.93 -15.96 -2.84
CA GLY A 115 -5.41 -17.12 -3.56
C GLY A 115 -5.93 -18.45 -3.00
N ALA A 116 -5.92 -18.61 -1.67
CA ALA A 116 -6.49 -19.77 -1.02
C ALA A 116 -8.00 -19.93 -1.28
N ALA A 117 -8.78 -18.84 -1.23
CA ALA A 117 -10.21 -18.87 -1.55
C ALA A 117 -10.47 -19.25 -3.01
N TYR A 118 -9.65 -18.75 -3.93
CA TYR A 118 -9.72 -19.12 -5.35
C TYR A 118 -9.50 -20.62 -5.55
N PHE A 119 -8.50 -21.22 -4.88
CA PHE A 119 -8.26 -22.66 -4.93
C PHE A 119 -9.41 -23.49 -4.33
N ASN A 120 -10.05 -22.98 -3.28
CA ASN A 120 -11.25 -23.59 -2.71
C ASN A 120 -12.52 -23.34 -3.53
N ARG A 121 -12.41 -22.70 -4.70
CA ARG A 121 -13.51 -22.32 -5.60
C ARG A 121 -14.53 -21.37 -4.97
N ASP A 122 -14.16 -20.67 -3.92
CA ASP A 122 -14.98 -19.63 -3.30
C ASP A 122 -14.70 -18.28 -3.96
N MET A 123 -15.36 -18.05 -5.09
CA MET A 123 -15.17 -16.84 -5.90
C MET A 123 -15.67 -15.57 -5.20
N LEU A 124 -16.65 -15.68 -4.30
CA LEU A 124 -17.16 -14.55 -3.54
C LEU A 124 -16.11 -14.09 -2.53
N ILE A 125 -15.57 -15.02 -1.74
CA ILE A 125 -14.51 -14.70 -0.78
C ILE A 125 -13.23 -14.26 -1.49
N TYR A 126 -12.88 -14.87 -2.63
CA TYR A 126 -11.80 -14.39 -3.48
C TYR A 126 -11.98 -12.91 -3.85
N GLN A 127 -13.17 -12.54 -4.36
CA GLN A 127 -13.45 -11.18 -4.79
C GLN A 127 -13.40 -10.17 -3.63
N VAL A 128 -13.95 -10.53 -2.47
CA VAL A 128 -13.88 -9.69 -1.26
C VAL A 128 -12.44 -9.48 -0.82
N LEU A 129 -11.65 -10.54 -0.68
CA LEU A 129 -10.28 -10.48 -0.20
C LEU A 129 -9.34 -9.76 -1.17
N ILE A 130 -9.48 -10.03 -2.48
CA ILE A 130 -8.61 -9.41 -3.49
C ILE A 130 -8.91 -7.92 -3.64
N THR A 131 -10.17 -7.49 -3.59
CA THR A 131 -10.52 -6.06 -3.61
C THR A 131 -10.02 -5.36 -2.34
N ALA A 132 -10.11 -5.99 -1.17
CA ALA A 132 -9.56 -5.43 0.07
C ALA A 132 -8.02 -5.34 0.03
N SER A 133 -7.35 -6.35 -0.51
CA SER A 133 -5.90 -6.33 -0.76
C SER A 133 -5.49 -5.15 -1.64
N VAL A 134 -6.17 -4.97 -2.78
CA VAL A 134 -5.91 -3.88 -3.72
C VAL A 134 -6.25 -2.51 -3.11
N THR A 135 -7.25 -2.43 -2.23
CA THR A 135 -7.55 -1.20 -1.46
C THR A 135 -6.36 -0.81 -0.56
N GLY A 136 -5.74 -1.79 0.11
CA GLY A 136 -4.52 -1.55 0.88
C GLY A 136 -3.35 -1.05 0.02
N ILE A 137 -3.16 -1.63 -1.17
CA ILE A 137 -2.17 -1.16 -2.15
C ILE A 137 -2.48 0.28 -2.61
N ALA A 138 -3.76 0.61 -2.81
CA ALA A 138 -4.20 1.95 -3.20
C ALA A 138 -3.90 2.99 -2.11
N TYR A 139 -4.18 2.66 -0.85
CA TYR A 139 -3.78 3.45 0.31
C TYR A 139 -2.26 3.71 0.34
N SER A 140 -1.46 2.65 0.23
CA SER A 140 0.00 2.76 0.24
C SER A 140 0.55 3.64 -0.89
N ASN A 141 -0.07 3.55 -2.08
CA ASN A 141 0.32 4.39 -3.21
C ASN A 141 -0.13 5.85 -3.01
N ALA A 142 -1.32 6.07 -2.47
CA ALA A 142 -1.82 7.40 -2.14
C ALA A 142 -0.90 8.10 -1.14
N ASP A 143 -0.54 7.42 -0.03
CA ASP A 143 0.37 7.93 1.01
C ASP A 143 1.75 8.28 0.45
N THR A 144 2.34 7.39 -0.36
CA THR A 144 3.63 7.69 -1.01
C THR A 144 3.52 8.89 -1.94
N TRP A 145 2.47 8.98 -2.77
CA TRP A 145 2.33 10.11 -3.68
C TRP A 145 2.11 11.43 -2.93
N ALA A 146 1.34 11.39 -1.82
CA ALA A 146 1.09 12.53 -0.94
C ALA A 146 2.39 13.08 -0.34
N SER A 147 3.19 12.20 0.26
CA SER A 147 4.44 12.55 0.93
C SER A 147 5.53 12.98 -0.05
N GLU A 148 5.69 12.25 -1.16
CA GLU A 148 6.76 12.52 -2.13
C GLU A 148 6.52 13.78 -2.97
N LEU A 149 5.27 14.09 -3.34
CA LEU A 149 4.93 15.28 -4.11
C LEU A 149 4.51 16.46 -3.23
N GLY A 150 3.87 16.20 -2.09
CA GLY A 150 3.42 17.23 -1.15
C GLY A 150 4.57 18.02 -0.53
N VAL A 151 5.72 17.39 -0.27
CA VAL A 151 6.94 18.09 0.20
C VAL A 151 7.45 19.13 -0.80
N LEU A 152 7.14 18.97 -2.09
CA LEU A 152 7.52 19.92 -3.15
C LEU A 152 6.52 21.07 -3.32
N SER A 153 5.47 21.12 -2.50
CA SER A 153 4.48 22.20 -2.50
C SER A 153 5.13 23.56 -2.20
N ARG A 154 4.73 24.59 -2.96
CA ARG A 154 5.09 26.00 -2.68
C ARG A 154 4.38 26.55 -1.44
N SER A 155 3.21 25.99 -1.11
CA SER A 155 2.43 26.39 0.06
C SER A 155 2.90 25.63 1.29
N LYS A 156 3.03 26.33 2.42
CA LYS A 156 3.36 25.69 3.70
C LYS A 156 2.27 24.67 4.09
N PRO A 157 2.67 23.45 4.51
CA PRO A 157 1.71 22.46 5.01
C PRO A 157 0.95 22.96 6.25
N ARG A 158 -0.26 22.44 6.42
CA ARG A 158 -1.13 22.71 7.57
C ARG A 158 -1.48 21.40 8.24
N LEU A 159 -1.60 21.39 9.57
CA LEU A 159 -2.02 20.19 10.29
C LEU A 159 -3.45 19.82 9.92
N ILE A 160 -3.68 18.57 9.52
CA ILE A 160 -5.01 18.11 9.09
C ILE A 160 -6.07 18.23 10.20
N VAL A 161 -5.68 17.99 11.46
CA VAL A 161 -6.56 18.10 12.63
C VAL A 161 -6.77 19.53 13.12
N ARG A 162 -5.86 20.45 12.74
CA ARG A 162 -5.91 21.87 13.11
C ARG A 162 -5.47 22.72 11.92
N PRO A 163 -6.33 22.92 10.90
CA PRO A 163 -5.95 23.53 9.61
C PRO A 163 -5.46 24.98 9.69
N TRP A 164 -5.63 25.65 10.84
CA TRP A 164 -5.08 26.97 11.13
C TRP A 164 -3.61 26.94 11.59
N VAL A 165 -3.07 25.78 11.94
CA VAL A 165 -1.68 25.61 12.37
C VAL A 165 -0.83 25.20 11.16
N THR A 166 0.15 26.03 10.81
CA THR A 166 1.16 25.70 9.80
C THR A 166 2.32 24.92 10.40
N VAL A 167 2.82 23.93 9.67
CA VAL A 167 4.01 23.15 10.03
C VAL A 167 5.05 23.18 8.92
N ASP A 168 6.27 22.75 9.24
CA ASP A 168 7.34 22.63 8.26
C ASP A 168 7.11 21.41 7.35
N PRO A 169 7.58 21.44 6.08
CA PRO A 169 7.50 20.29 5.17
C PRO A 169 8.13 19.03 5.75
N GLY A 170 7.48 17.89 5.53
CA GLY A 170 7.93 16.59 6.04
C GLY A 170 7.54 16.29 7.48
N VAL A 171 6.72 17.15 8.11
CA VAL A 171 6.08 16.87 9.39
C VAL A 171 4.82 16.03 9.18
N SER A 172 4.73 14.89 9.85
CA SER A 172 3.60 13.95 9.73
C SER A 172 2.28 14.61 10.13
N GLY A 173 1.25 14.36 9.31
CA GLY A 173 -0.06 15.01 9.41
C GLY A 173 -0.11 16.46 8.91
N GLY A 174 0.99 16.96 8.35
CA GLY A 174 1.04 18.22 7.60
C GLY A 174 0.60 18.02 6.15
N VAL A 175 -0.57 18.51 5.80
CA VAL A 175 -1.16 18.36 4.46
C VAL A 175 -1.02 19.61 3.61
N THR A 176 -0.89 19.42 2.30
CA THR A 176 -0.87 20.49 1.28
C THR A 176 -1.86 20.15 0.18
N LEU A 177 -2.36 21.14 -0.55
CA LEU A 177 -3.25 20.89 -1.69
C LEU A 177 -2.59 20.01 -2.76
N LEU A 178 -1.28 20.19 -2.99
CA LEU A 178 -0.54 19.35 -3.93
C LEU A 178 -0.46 17.90 -3.44
N GLY A 179 -0.22 17.69 -2.14
CA GLY A 179 -0.21 16.37 -1.51
C GLY A 179 -1.56 15.66 -1.64
N GLU A 180 -2.66 16.33 -1.29
CA GLU A 180 -4.03 15.79 -1.39
C GLU A 180 -4.43 15.42 -2.83
N LEU A 181 -4.12 16.29 -3.81
CA LEU A 181 -4.36 15.96 -5.21
C LEU A 181 -3.50 14.77 -5.66
N SER A 182 -2.26 14.71 -5.17
CA SER A 182 -1.36 13.60 -5.48
C SER A 182 -1.83 12.29 -4.84
N SER A 183 -2.37 12.32 -3.62
CA SER A 183 -2.88 11.14 -2.95
C SER A 183 -4.15 10.61 -3.61
N PHE A 184 -5.07 11.49 -4.01
CA PHE A 184 -6.23 11.13 -4.82
C PHE A 184 -5.83 10.51 -6.17
N LEU A 185 -4.86 11.09 -6.88
CA LEU A 185 -4.35 10.54 -8.14
C LEU A 185 -3.61 9.20 -7.93
N GLY A 186 -2.90 9.05 -6.81
CA GLY A 186 -2.22 7.81 -6.43
C GLY A 186 -3.21 6.68 -6.21
N SER A 187 -4.27 6.90 -5.42
CA SER A 187 -5.34 5.92 -5.23
C SER A 187 -6.05 5.61 -6.55
N SER A 188 -6.38 6.65 -7.33
CA SER A 188 -7.04 6.52 -8.64
C SER A 188 -6.24 5.68 -9.62
N THR A 189 -4.91 5.83 -9.64
CA THR A 189 -4.01 5.06 -10.50
C THR A 189 -4.10 3.57 -10.20
N ILE A 190 -4.13 3.19 -8.91
CA ILE A 190 -4.29 1.79 -8.50
C ILE A 190 -5.69 1.26 -8.82
N ALA A 191 -6.73 2.04 -8.56
CA ALA A 191 -8.11 1.67 -8.89
C ALA A 191 -8.32 1.45 -10.40
N LEU A 192 -7.78 2.33 -11.24
CA LEU A 192 -7.85 2.20 -12.71
C LEU A 192 -7.01 1.03 -13.21
N THR A 193 -5.85 0.77 -12.61
CA THR A 193 -5.04 -0.43 -12.91
C THR A 193 -5.85 -1.69 -12.60
N TYR A 194 -6.51 -1.73 -11.44
CA TYR A 194 -7.37 -2.84 -11.06
C TYR A 194 -8.53 -3.03 -12.05
N LEU A 195 -9.21 -1.94 -12.45
CA LEU A 195 -10.25 -1.98 -13.48
C LEU A 195 -9.74 -2.55 -14.81
N GLY A 196 -8.57 -2.09 -15.25
CA GLY A 196 -7.91 -2.57 -16.46
C GLY A 196 -7.62 -4.06 -16.40
N VAL A 197 -7.13 -4.56 -15.26
CA VAL A 197 -6.93 -5.99 -15.03
C VAL A 197 -8.25 -6.76 -15.11
N GLN A 198 -9.33 -6.26 -14.48
CA GLN A 198 -10.63 -6.93 -14.56
C GLN A 198 -11.13 -7.03 -16.01
N TYR A 199 -11.01 -5.95 -16.80
CA TYR A 199 -11.38 -6.00 -18.22
C TYR A 199 -10.48 -6.94 -19.03
N LEU A 200 -9.18 -6.99 -18.76
CA LEU A 200 -8.26 -7.92 -19.41
C LEU A 200 -8.63 -9.37 -19.08
N LEU A 201 -8.91 -9.69 -17.82
CA LEU A 201 -9.36 -11.02 -17.41
C LEU A 201 -10.69 -11.40 -18.04
N ARG A 202 -11.61 -10.44 -18.21
CA ARG A 202 -12.87 -10.65 -18.93
C ARG A 202 -12.64 -10.94 -20.41
N PHE A 203 -11.77 -10.15 -21.06
CA PHE A 203 -11.43 -10.34 -22.46
C PHE A 203 -10.79 -11.71 -22.72
N LEU A 204 -9.94 -12.18 -21.80
CA LEU A 204 -9.31 -13.49 -21.85
C LEU A 204 -10.24 -14.65 -21.43
N GLY A 205 -11.48 -14.36 -21.03
CA GLY A 205 -12.47 -15.37 -20.65
C GLY A 205 -12.30 -15.96 -19.25
N PHE A 206 -11.47 -15.37 -18.39
CA PHE A 206 -11.29 -15.82 -16.99
C PHE A 206 -12.44 -15.37 -16.08
N ILE A 207 -13.10 -14.26 -16.41
CA ILE A 207 -14.27 -13.75 -15.66
C ILE A 207 -15.37 -13.31 -16.62
N ASN A 208 -16.63 -13.37 -16.17
CA ASN A 208 -17.79 -13.03 -17.02
C ASN A 208 -18.20 -11.55 -16.90
N THR A 209 -18.04 -10.97 -15.70
CA THR A 209 -18.58 -9.65 -15.35
C THR A 209 -17.54 -8.78 -14.67
N VAL A 210 -17.50 -7.50 -15.03
CA VAL A 210 -16.73 -6.48 -14.32
C VAL A 210 -17.68 -5.67 -13.45
N ASN A 211 -17.37 -5.52 -12.17
CA ASN A 211 -18.17 -4.74 -11.24
C ASN A 211 -17.48 -3.39 -10.95
N PRO A 212 -17.93 -2.27 -11.56
CA PRO A 212 -17.28 -0.97 -11.38
C PRO A 212 -17.39 -0.44 -9.94
N TRP A 213 -18.35 -0.92 -9.15
CA TRP A 213 -18.48 -0.53 -7.74
C TRP A 213 -17.25 -0.94 -6.91
N LEU A 214 -16.60 -2.06 -7.25
CA LEU A 214 -15.38 -2.50 -6.56
C LEU A 214 -14.23 -1.53 -6.79
N VAL A 215 -14.18 -0.92 -7.97
CA VAL A 215 -13.17 0.08 -8.33
C VAL A 215 -13.39 1.39 -7.58
N ALA A 216 -14.65 1.81 -7.44
CA ALA A 216 -15.01 2.96 -6.61
C ALA A 216 -14.61 2.74 -5.13
N ILE A 217 -14.80 1.52 -4.60
CA ILE A 217 -14.37 1.17 -3.23
C ILE A 217 -12.85 1.28 -3.08
N VAL A 218 -12.08 0.69 -4.01
CA VAL A 218 -10.61 0.78 -3.99
C VAL A 218 -10.15 2.24 -4.00
N LEU A 219 -10.73 3.07 -4.87
CA LEU A 219 -10.37 4.48 -4.99
C LEU A 219 -10.69 5.25 -3.69
N ILE A 220 -11.94 5.16 -3.24
CA ILE A 220 -12.45 5.96 -2.12
C ILE A 220 -11.75 5.53 -0.83
N LEU A 221 -11.73 4.23 -0.53
CA LEU A 221 -11.14 3.74 0.71
C LEU A 221 -9.61 3.82 0.69
N GLY A 222 -8.97 3.69 -0.48
CA GLY A 222 -7.53 3.94 -0.61
C GLY A 222 -7.17 5.39 -0.29
N TYR A 223 -7.91 6.37 -0.84
CA TYR A 223 -7.70 7.78 -0.55
C TYR A 223 -8.03 8.13 0.91
N LEU A 224 -9.18 7.67 1.43
CA LEU A 224 -9.55 7.90 2.83
C LEU A 224 -8.58 7.24 3.81
N GLY A 225 -7.94 6.13 3.44
CA GLY A 225 -6.85 5.53 4.21
C GLY A 225 -5.67 6.49 4.38
N GLU A 226 -5.26 7.21 3.33
CA GLU A 226 -4.17 8.19 3.42
C GLU A 226 -4.58 9.41 4.25
N VAL A 227 -5.81 9.90 4.09
CA VAL A 227 -6.36 10.95 4.95
C VAL A 227 -6.35 10.52 6.42
N LEU A 228 -6.71 9.26 6.70
CA LEU A 228 -6.67 8.70 8.06
C LEU A 228 -5.23 8.61 8.59
N ASP A 229 -4.28 8.27 7.74
CA ASP A 229 -2.85 8.27 8.07
C ASP A 229 -2.39 9.65 8.54
N SER A 230 -2.66 10.67 7.73
CA SER A 230 -2.39 12.06 8.08
C SER A 230 -3.05 12.47 9.41
N VAL A 231 -4.28 12.01 9.70
CA VAL A 231 -4.95 12.26 10.99
C VAL A 231 -4.22 11.57 12.14
N PHE A 232 -3.89 10.28 12.01
CA PHE A 232 -3.22 9.51 13.04
C PHE A 232 -1.81 10.06 13.30
N GLY A 233 -1.10 10.43 12.24
CA GLY A 233 0.20 11.06 12.33
C GLY A 233 0.15 12.44 13.00
N ALA A 234 -0.91 13.23 12.77
CA ALA A 234 -1.09 14.50 13.46
C ALA A 234 -1.43 14.34 14.95
N LEU A 235 -2.16 13.29 15.33
CA LEU A 235 -2.64 13.07 16.71
C LEU A 235 -1.63 12.35 17.60
N PHE A 236 -1.03 11.27 17.09
CA PHE A 236 -0.31 10.31 17.92
C PHE A 236 1.20 10.37 17.78
N GLN A 237 1.73 10.67 16.59
CA GLN A 237 3.18 10.68 16.36
C GLN A 237 3.85 11.90 17.00
N PRO A 238 5.05 11.71 17.56
CA PRO A 238 5.79 12.77 18.20
C PRO A 238 6.31 13.77 17.18
N LYS A 239 6.23 15.05 17.53
CA LYS A 239 6.80 16.15 16.75
C LYS A 239 7.90 16.80 17.54
N TYR A 240 9.02 17.05 16.88
CA TYR A 240 10.18 17.66 17.49
C TYR A 240 10.49 19.00 16.85
N ARG A 241 11.21 19.85 17.57
CA ARG A 241 11.71 21.13 17.08
C ARG A 241 13.21 21.21 17.30
N CYS A 242 13.92 21.63 16.26
CA CYS A 242 15.36 21.86 16.36
C CYS A 242 15.63 23.16 17.14
N PRO A 243 16.38 23.13 18.26
CA PRO A 243 16.68 24.35 19.03
C PRO A 243 17.62 25.30 18.29
N ARG A 244 18.45 24.78 17.37
CA ARG A 244 19.37 25.57 16.55
C ARG A 244 18.68 26.23 15.35
N CYS A 245 17.89 25.47 14.60
CA CYS A 245 17.30 25.93 13.33
C CYS A 245 15.87 26.45 13.49
N GLY A 246 15.18 26.13 14.59
CA GLY A 246 13.78 26.49 14.80
C GLY A 246 12.75 25.70 13.98
N ILE A 247 13.21 24.78 13.12
CA ILE A 247 12.40 23.93 12.22
C ILE A 247 11.79 22.75 12.98
N MET A 248 10.52 22.45 12.70
CA MET A 248 9.83 21.26 13.16
C MET A 248 10.13 20.04 12.28
N THR A 249 10.26 18.88 12.90
CA THR A 249 10.57 17.61 12.22
C THR A 249 10.10 16.44 13.07
N ASP A 250 9.86 15.29 12.45
CA ASP A 250 9.53 14.05 13.15
C ASP A 250 10.78 13.32 13.67
N ARG A 251 11.97 13.84 13.36
CA ARG A 251 13.25 13.22 13.68
C ARG A 251 13.80 13.69 15.01
N ASN A 252 14.47 12.78 15.71
CA ASN A 252 15.22 13.05 16.95
C ASN A 252 16.51 13.86 16.72
N VAL A 253 17.01 13.89 15.49
CA VAL A 253 18.20 14.66 15.08
C VAL A 253 17.87 15.40 13.79
N HIS A 254 18.06 16.71 13.77
CA HIS A 254 17.85 17.53 12.59
C HIS A 254 19.02 17.40 11.62
N VAL A 255 18.83 17.75 10.34
CA VAL A 255 19.88 17.70 9.29
C VAL A 255 21.14 18.50 9.68
N CYS A 256 21.01 19.53 10.52
CA CYS A 256 22.13 20.30 11.06
C CYS A 256 22.99 19.58 12.12
N GLY A 257 22.63 18.34 12.51
CA GLY A 257 23.32 17.53 13.52
C GLY A 257 22.87 17.76 14.96
N GLU A 258 22.01 18.74 15.22
CA GLU A 258 21.48 19.05 16.56
C GLU A 258 20.37 18.08 16.99
N ARG A 259 20.37 17.69 18.26
CA ARG A 259 19.29 16.88 18.84
C ARG A 259 18.04 17.74 19.00
N THR A 260 16.91 17.24 18.52
CA THR A 260 15.63 17.96 18.54
C THR A 260 14.92 17.77 19.88
N VAL A 261 14.04 18.72 20.22
CA VAL A 261 13.25 18.70 21.46
C VAL A 261 11.80 18.41 21.12
N ARG A 262 11.18 17.45 21.81
CA ARG A 262 9.77 17.10 21.59
C ARG A 262 8.88 18.28 21.96
N VAL A 263 7.98 18.65 21.04
CA VAL A 263 7.00 19.74 21.20
C VAL A 263 5.56 19.26 21.17
N MET A 264 5.26 18.14 20.51
CA MET A 264 3.92 17.52 20.46
C MET A 264 4.01 15.99 20.38
N GLY A 265 2.86 15.33 20.54
CA GLY A 265 2.69 13.88 20.45
C GLY A 265 3.09 13.17 21.74
N SER A 266 2.22 12.28 22.21
CA SER A 266 2.34 11.61 23.51
C SER A 266 2.92 10.21 23.41
N TYR A 267 2.92 9.61 22.23
CA TYR A 267 3.35 8.24 22.00
C TYR A 267 4.61 8.21 21.14
N ASP A 268 5.49 7.26 21.43
CA ASP A 268 6.72 7.04 20.67
C ASP A 268 6.42 6.16 19.44
N LEU A 269 5.51 6.62 18.58
CA LEU A 269 5.16 5.94 17.34
C LEU A 269 6.07 6.41 16.19
N GLU A 270 6.61 5.46 15.42
CA GLU A 270 7.29 5.70 14.16
C GLU A 270 6.28 5.82 12.99
N ASN A 271 6.75 6.12 11.79
CA ASN A 271 5.89 6.18 10.59
C ASN A 271 5.35 4.81 10.22
N GLU A 272 6.22 3.81 10.32
CA GLU A 272 5.92 2.43 10.02
C GLU A 272 4.82 1.86 10.93
N ASP A 273 4.76 2.30 12.19
CA ASP A 273 3.72 1.87 13.14
C ASP A 273 2.33 2.39 12.73
N VAL A 274 2.26 3.68 12.35
CA VAL A 274 1.01 4.30 11.87
C VAL A 274 0.59 3.68 10.55
N ASN A 275 1.52 3.50 9.61
CA ASN A 275 1.22 2.90 8.31
C ASN A 275 0.64 1.49 8.45
N LEU A 276 1.20 0.67 9.33
CA LEU A 276 0.70 -0.68 9.59
C LEU A 276 -0.72 -0.64 10.21
N LEU A 277 -0.94 0.23 11.18
CA LEU A 277 -2.23 0.39 11.86
C LEU A 277 -3.32 0.85 10.89
N VAL A 278 -3.03 1.89 10.10
CA VAL A 278 -3.97 2.48 9.14
C VAL A 278 -4.23 1.53 7.98
N SER A 279 -3.22 0.78 7.52
CA SER A 279 -3.39 -0.31 6.55
C SER A 279 -4.36 -1.38 7.08
N ALA A 280 -4.22 -1.79 8.34
CA ALA A 280 -5.13 -2.75 8.98
C ALA A 280 -6.56 -2.22 9.12
N ILE A 281 -6.73 -0.94 9.52
CA ILE A 281 -8.05 -0.30 9.60
C ILE A 281 -8.69 -0.20 8.21
N THR A 282 -7.94 0.24 7.21
CA THR A 282 -8.40 0.37 5.82
C THR A 282 -8.84 -0.98 5.27
N ALA A 283 -8.06 -2.04 5.53
CA ALA A 283 -8.42 -3.41 5.19
C ALA A 283 -9.71 -3.86 5.89
N ALA A 284 -9.84 -3.65 7.19
CA ALA A 284 -11.03 -4.04 7.95
C ALA A 284 -12.30 -3.32 7.47
N VAL A 285 -12.21 -2.02 7.22
CA VAL A 285 -13.32 -1.21 6.67
C VAL A 285 -13.67 -1.69 5.26
N SER A 286 -12.68 -1.95 4.40
CA SER A 286 -12.91 -2.47 3.05
C SER A 286 -13.62 -3.82 3.08
N LEU A 287 -13.16 -4.76 3.92
CA LEU A 287 -13.82 -6.05 4.11
C LEU A 287 -15.26 -5.89 4.60
N ALA A 288 -15.50 -5.04 5.60
CA ALA A 288 -16.84 -4.81 6.12
C ALA A 288 -17.79 -4.25 5.05
N VAL A 289 -17.35 -3.22 4.30
CA VAL A 289 -18.13 -2.63 3.21
C VAL A 289 -18.43 -3.66 2.12
N LEU A 290 -17.43 -4.44 1.71
CA LEU A 290 -17.61 -5.47 0.69
C LEU A 290 -18.58 -6.56 1.16
N LEU A 291 -18.43 -7.07 2.38
CA LEU A 291 -19.33 -8.07 2.94
C LEU A 291 -20.77 -7.56 3.06
N LEU A 292 -20.99 -6.28 3.42
CA LEU A 292 -22.32 -5.67 3.43
C LEU A 292 -22.94 -5.59 2.03
N ILE A 293 -22.16 -5.24 1.01
CA ILE A 293 -22.63 -5.17 -0.38
C ILE A 293 -22.97 -6.56 -0.93
N PHE A 294 -22.14 -7.57 -0.64
CA PHE A 294 -22.38 -8.92 -1.13
C PHE A 294 -23.49 -9.64 -0.35
N SER A 295 -23.60 -9.44 0.96
CA SER A 295 -24.68 -10.00 1.79
C SER A 295 -26.05 -9.40 1.45
N SER A 296 -26.13 -8.08 1.26
CA SER A 296 -27.37 -7.42 0.83
C SER A 296 -27.86 -7.91 -0.54
N ARG A 297 -26.94 -8.16 -1.47
CA ARG A 297 -27.28 -8.75 -2.78
C ARG A 297 -27.77 -10.19 -2.67
N ALA A 298 -27.14 -11.02 -1.84
CA ALA A 298 -27.57 -12.39 -1.61
C ALA A 298 -28.99 -12.47 -1.02
N ILE A 299 -29.34 -11.55 -0.09
CA ILE A 299 -30.68 -11.43 0.47
C ILE A 299 -31.69 -11.04 -0.61
N ILE A 300 -31.39 -10.02 -1.43
CA ILE A 300 -32.31 -9.56 -2.48
C ILE A 300 -32.58 -10.65 -3.52
N THR A 301 -31.57 -11.43 -3.93
CA THR A 301 -31.77 -12.53 -4.88
C THR A 301 -32.54 -13.72 -4.29
N GLY A 302 -32.40 -13.98 -2.99
CA GLY A 302 -33.15 -15.05 -2.30
C GLY A 302 -34.63 -14.72 -2.03
N PHE A 303 -35.04 -13.46 -2.17
CA PHE A 303 -36.45 -13.05 -2.09
C PHE A 303 -37.17 -13.10 -3.46
N ILE A 304 -36.43 -13.29 -4.56
CA ILE A 304 -36.96 -13.27 -5.94
C ILE A 304 -36.96 -14.67 -6.57
N SER A 305 -36.37 -15.67 -5.90
CA SER A 305 -36.44 -17.10 -6.25
C SER A 305 -37.56 -17.82 -5.52
#